data_AF-A0A5L4DIQ3-F1
#
_entry.id   AF-A0A5L4DIQ3-F1
#
_cell.length_a   1.000
_cell.length_b   1.000
_cell.length_c   1.000
_cell.angle_alpha   90.00
_cell.angle_beta   90.00
_cell.angle_gamma   90.00
#
_symmetry.space_group_name_H-M   'P 1'
#
loop_
_entity.id
_entity.type
_entity.pdbx_description
1 polymer ?
#
loop_
_entity_poly.entity_id
_entity_poly.type
_entity_poly.pdbx_seq_one_letter_code
_entity_poly.pdbx_strand_id
1 'polypeptide(L)'
;NKIKMILNWKIGAGSGMLEKLFSKTFSNPINNIWDRTIWSSKGTYINYYQKVVSNFTQVMTICSQMKCENLIKLSYLIDNNIPIVSIIRDPFEILTTWANHKGRSMLWSRKIYLNEKLENIYNDVCFEGAKLDNGKWIYDDALKPSLNLAYRYLEFDLVNYSHLLPFYERKFNMHYYQMDFFKCQNLSENSKKFAKIFSLPYSQKEAHHLSKMPTHSTKQSFVSWFFPVLIDCMDFDICLSPVAPLVFNEDYKYNKNMCDITSLFHNDIMAKYLIKIFISNDKKESLKTNQNLLNHIANFLTKFFNILEKTLQKHQNSFIQPKEWFNFITDDERLSEDFKNLLIKELIFIKHDISVIDCWQYCKEFLRYFDLSKN
;
A
#
# COMPACT_ATOMS: atom_id res chain seq x y z
N ASN A 1 -6.42 28.43 -6.03
CA ASN A 1 -6.03 27.27 -6.84
C ASN A 1 -7.25 26.48 -7.24
N LYS A 2 -7.63 26.49 -8.53
CA LYS A 2 -8.71 25.64 -9.06
C LYS A 2 -8.28 24.16 -8.97
N ILE A 3 -9.22 23.25 -8.73
CA ILE A 3 -8.98 21.81 -8.87
C ILE A 3 -8.46 21.55 -10.28
N LYS A 4 -7.36 20.80 -10.38
CA LYS A 4 -6.71 20.46 -11.66
C LYS A 4 -7.06 19.06 -12.14
N MET A 5 -7.33 18.14 -11.22
CA MET A 5 -7.76 16.78 -11.54
C MET A 5 -8.48 16.09 -10.37
N ILE A 6 -9.24 15.05 -10.71
CA ILE A 6 -9.76 14.05 -9.78
C ILE A 6 -8.89 12.80 -9.93
N LEU A 7 -8.39 12.27 -8.83
CA LEU A 7 -7.62 11.04 -8.79
C LEU A 7 -8.50 9.92 -8.25
N ASN A 8 -8.67 8.88 -9.04
CA ASN A 8 -9.49 7.72 -8.74
C ASN A 8 -8.58 6.49 -8.68
N TRP A 9 -8.69 5.69 -7.62
CA TRP A 9 -7.95 4.43 -7.52
C TRP A 9 -8.74 3.38 -6.75
N LYS A 10 -8.41 2.12 -7.02
CA LYS A 10 -8.97 0.96 -6.28
C LYS A 10 -8.20 0.68 -4.99
N ILE A 11 -8.90 0.15 -4.00
CA ILE A 11 -8.23 -0.48 -2.84
C ILE A 11 -7.46 -1.71 -3.38
N GLY A 12 -6.30 -2.03 -2.80
CA GLY A 12 -5.43 -3.09 -3.31
C GLY A 12 -4.62 -2.74 -4.59
N ALA A 13 -4.93 -1.63 -5.27
CA ALA A 13 -4.09 -1.07 -6.32
C ALA A 13 -2.88 -0.27 -5.80
N GLY A 14 -2.51 -0.43 -4.52
CA GLY A 14 -1.39 0.28 -3.87
C GLY A 14 -1.73 1.70 -3.42
N SER A 15 -2.96 1.91 -2.95
CA SER A 15 -3.49 3.20 -2.47
C SER A 15 -2.57 3.93 -1.50
N GLY A 16 -1.97 3.25 -0.51
CA GLY A 16 -1.07 3.90 0.46
C GLY A 16 0.22 4.44 -0.17
N MET A 17 0.75 3.77 -1.19
CA MET A 17 1.90 4.24 -1.95
C MET A 17 1.53 5.45 -2.82
N LEU A 18 0.37 5.38 -3.50
CA LEU A 18 -0.14 6.49 -4.33
C LEU A 18 -0.44 7.72 -3.47
N GLU A 19 -1.08 7.55 -2.33
CA GLU A 19 -1.36 8.63 -1.39
C GLU A 19 -0.05 9.34 -0.98
N LYS A 20 0.94 8.56 -0.57
CA LYS A 20 2.26 9.08 -0.21
C LYS A 20 2.95 9.77 -1.38
N LEU A 21 2.90 9.17 -2.57
CA LEU A 21 3.46 9.74 -3.78
C LEU A 21 2.84 11.08 -4.10
N PHE A 22 1.52 11.13 -4.20
CA PHE A 22 0.86 12.35 -4.63
C PHE A 22 1.01 13.45 -3.56
N SER A 23 0.91 13.10 -2.26
CA SER A 23 1.00 14.09 -1.18
C SER A 23 2.37 14.74 -1.08
N LYS A 24 3.43 13.95 -1.26
CA LYS A 24 4.82 14.42 -1.15
C LYS A 24 5.37 14.99 -2.45
N THR A 25 5.09 14.35 -3.58
CA THR A 25 5.68 14.72 -4.87
C THR A 25 4.91 15.84 -5.56
N PHE A 26 3.57 15.86 -5.48
CA PHE A 26 2.74 16.83 -6.20
C PHE A 26 2.17 17.95 -5.31
N SER A 27 2.56 17.96 -4.03
CA SER A 27 2.28 18.97 -2.99
C SER A 27 0.87 18.96 -2.35
N ASN A 28 0.87 19.43 -1.10
CA ASN A 28 -0.24 19.54 -0.15
C ASN A 28 -1.17 20.75 -0.46
N PRO A 29 -2.47 20.69 -0.12
CA PRO A 29 -3.18 19.55 0.44
C PRO A 29 -3.92 18.76 -0.64
N ILE A 30 -3.51 17.51 -0.78
CA ILE A 30 -4.44 16.48 -1.24
C ILE A 30 -5.46 16.32 -0.12
N ASN A 31 -6.72 16.61 -0.43
CA ASN A 31 -7.79 16.23 0.47
C ASN A 31 -8.12 14.77 0.17
N ASN A 32 -7.69 13.89 1.07
CA ASN A 32 -8.03 12.48 0.98
C ASN A 32 -9.48 12.27 1.38
N ILE A 33 -10.31 11.72 0.49
CA ILE A 33 -11.58 11.06 0.87
C ILE A 33 -11.26 9.63 1.34
N TRP A 34 -10.15 9.45 2.07
CA TRP A 34 -9.57 8.15 2.42
C TRP A 34 -9.33 8.00 3.92
N ASP A 35 -10.13 8.66 4.76
CA ASP A 35 -9.94 8.50 6.19
C ASP A 35 -10.73 7.28 6.68
N ARG A 36 -10.04 6.13 6.79
CA ARG A 36 -10.57 4.93 7.49
C ARG A 36 -11.03 5.25 8.92
N THR A 37 -10.59 6.37 9.50
CA THR A 37 -11.05 6.90 10.80
C THR A 37 -12.41 7.60 10.77
N ILE A 38 -13.00 7.91 9.61
CA ILE A 38 -14.33 8.57 9.53
C ILE A 38 -15.44 7.54 9.31
N TRP A 39 -15.34 6.41 9.99
CA TRP A 39 -16.54 5.64 10.34
C TRP A 39 -17.31 6.31 11.50
N SER A 40 -16.70 7.30 12.17
CA SER A 40 -17.31 8.02 13.31
C SER A 40 -17.01 9.52 13.28
N SER A 41 -17.72 10.31 12.47
CA SER A 41 -18.20 11.65 12.87
C SER A 41 -18.79 12.43 11.70
N LYS A 42 -20.04 12.88 11.85
CA LYS A 42 -20.76 13.79 10.94
C LYS A 42 -20.10 15.18 10.77
N GLY A 43 -19.07 15.52 11.54
CA GLY A 43 -18.51 16.88 11.64
C GLY A 43 -17.40 17.25 10.64
N THR A 44 -16.64 16.29 10.11
CA THR A 44 -15.45 16.59 9.28
C THR A 44 -15.79 16.77 7.79
N TYR A 45 -17.01 16.40 7.37
CA TYR A 45 -17.47 16.32 5.98
C TYR A 45 -17.86 17.67 5.34
N ILE A 46 -18.41 18.61 6.13
CA ILE A 46 -18.77 19.95 5.66
C ILE A 46 -17.51 20.74 5.23
N ASN A 47 -16.36 20.44 5.83
CA ASN A 47 -15.09 21.11 5.58
C ASN A 47 -14.48 20.80 4.20
N TYR A 48 -14.74 19.65 3.57
CA TYR A 48 -14.02 19.25 2.35
C TYR A 48 -14.56 19.89 1.08
N TYR A 49 -15.89 19.90 0.89
CA TYR A 49 -16.50 20.61 -0.24
C TYR A 49 -16.29 22.13 -0.11
N GLN A 50 -16.32 22.66 1.12
CA GLN A 50 -15.97 24.06 1.37
C GLN A 50 -14.52 24.35 0.98
N LYS A 51 -13.55 23.49 1.31
CA LYS A 51 -12.13 23.62 0.88
C LYS A 51 -11.93 23.53 -0.64
N VAL A 52 -12.75 22.72 -1.30
CA VAL A 52 -12.83 22.58 -2.76
C VAL A 52 -13.32 23.87 -3.41
N VAL A 53 -14.41 24.44 -2.88
CA VAL A 53 -14.98 25.71 -3.34
C VAL A 53 -14.09 26.91 -2.96
N SER A 54 -13.34 26.82 -1.86
CA SER A 54 -12.42 27.86 -1.38
C SER A 54 -10.98 27.73 -1.87
N ASN A 55 -10.75 26.99 -2.98
CA ASN A 55 -9.49 27.05 -3.74
C ASN A 55 -8.23 26.51 -2.99
N PHE A 56 -8.40 25.68 -1.95
CA PHE A 56 -7.30 25.17 -1.13
C PHE A 56 -6.66 23.87 -1.66
N THR A 57 -7.24 23.18 -2.64
CA THR A 57 -6.77 21.85 -3.10
C THR A 57 -6.69 21.77 -4.63
N GLN A 58 -5.62 21.13 -5.14
CA GLN A 58 -5.41 20.92 -6.59
C GLN A 58 -5.79 19.52 -7.07
N VAL A 59 -5.85 18.53 -6.16
CA VAL A 59 -6.15 17.12 -6.45
C VAL A 59 -7.19 16.60 -5.46
N MET A 60 -8.30 16.07 -5.98
CA MET A 60 -9.32 15.39 -5.17
C MET A 60 -9.17 13.88 -5.34
N THR A 61 -9.06 13.12 -4.25
CA THR A 61 -9.04 11.66 -4.35
C THR A 61 -10.43 11.09 -4.16
N ILE A 62 -10.80 10.13 -4.99
CA ILE A 62 -12.03 9.38 -4.92
C ILE A 62 -11.68 7.91 -4.80
N CYS A 63 -12.32 7.23 -3.85
CA CYS A 63 -12.20 5.79 -3.70
C CYS A 63 -13.57 5.13 -3.81
N SER A 64 -13.52 3.81 -4.00
CA SER A 64 -14.65 2.97 -4.30
C SER A 64 -15.77 2.90 -3.27
N GLN A 65 -15.58 3.44 -2.07
CA GLN A 65 -16.59 3.43 -1.00
C GLN A 65 -17.40 4.73 -0.93
N MET A 66 -17.53 5.46 -2.05
CA MET A 66 -18.34 6.68 -2.10
C MET A 66 -19.82 6.38 -1.83
N LYS A 67 -20.39 7.06 -0.83
CA LYS A 67 -21.85 7.10 -0.60
C LYS A 67 -22.55 7.87 -1.72
N CYS A 68 -23.81 7.53 -2.02
CA CYS A 68 -24.65 8.17 -3.05
C CYS A 68 -24.73 9.70 -2.93
N GLU A 69 -24.69 10.23 -1.71
CA GLU A 69 -24.70 11.68 -1.42
C GLU A 69 -23.50 12.44 -2.01
N ASN A 70 -22.40 11.74 -2.35
CA ASN A 70 -21.22 12.32 -2.97
C ASN A 70 -21.32 12.41 -4.51
N LEU A 71 -22.28 11.71 -5.13
CA LEU A 71 -22.42 11.63 -6.59
C LEU A 71 -22.82 12.97 -7.22
N ILE A 72 -23.64 13.78 -6.52
CA ILE A 72 -24.05 15.12 -6.98
C ILE A 72 -22.83 16.07 -7.07
N LYS A 73 -21.91 15.98 -6.12
CA LYS A 73 -20.68 16.79 -6.10
C LYS A 73 -19.71 16.37 -7.20
N LEU A 74 -19.62 15.06 -7.45
CA LEU A 74 -18.86 14.51 -8.56
C LEU A 74 -19.44 15.00 -9.90
N SER A 75 -20.77 15.01 -10.04
CA SER A 75 -21.47 15.56 -11.22
C SER A 75 -21.05 17.01 -11.49
N TYR A 76 -21.02 17.85 -10.46
CA TYR A 76 -20.58 19.24 -10.61
C TYR A 76 -19.14 19.37 -11.16
N LEU A 77 -18.20 18.55 -10.67
CA LEU A 77 -16.81 18.59 -11.14
C LEU A 77 -16.68 18.05 -12.57
N ILE A 78 -17.47 17.03 -12.90
CA ILE A 78 -17.61 16.47 -14.25
C ILE A 78 -18.15 17.53 -15.21
N ASP A 79 -19.23 18.21 -14.85
CA ASP A 79 -19.89 19.22 -15.68
C ASP A 79 -18.96 20.43 -15.92
N ASN A 80 -17.95 20.62 -15.05
CA ASN A 80 -16.87 21.60 -15.22
C ASN A 80 -15.65 21.07 -16.02
N ASN A 81 -15.76 19.89 -16.64
CA ASN A 81 -14.75 19.22 -17.46
C ASN A 81 -13.39 19.03 -16.74
N ILE A 82 -13.42 18.76 -15.43
CA ILE A 82 -12.21 18.43 -14.67
C ILE A 82 -11.74 17.03 -15.07
N PRO A 83 -10.46 16.83 -15.45
CA PRO A 83 -9.95 15.52 -15.84
C PRO A 83 -9.99 14.55 -14.67
N ILE A 84 -10.36 13.30 -14.97
CA ILE A 84 -10.35 12.19 -14.01
C ILE A 84 -9.20 11.26 -14.38
N VAL A 85 -8.27 11.11 -13.47
CA VAL A 85 -7.13 10.19 -13.57
C VAL A 85 -7.48 8.91 -12.82
N SER A 86 -7.62 7.80 -13.53
CA SER A 86 -7.88 6.49 -12.93
C SER A 86 -6.61 5.66 -12.90
N ILE A 87 -6.16 5.31 -11.69
CA ILE A 87 -5.08 4.34 -11.51
C ILE A 87 -5.67 2.94 -11.52
N ILE A 88 -5.14 2.11 -12.41
CA ILE A 88 -5.67 0.80 -12.71
C ILE A 88 -4.56 -0.25 -12.62
N ARG A 89 -4.96 -1.51 -12.43
CA ARG A 89 -4.05 -2.64 -12.24
C ARG A 89 -4.79 -3.90 -12.68
N ASP A 90 -4.06 -4.92 -13.14
CA ASP A 90 -4.65 -6.21 -13.48
C ASP A 90 -5.51 -6.71 -12.29
N PRO A 91 -6.82 -6.98 -12.51
CA PRO A 91 -7.72 -7.53 -11.50
C PRO A 91 -7.14 -8.70 -10.71
N PHE A 92 -6.44 -9.62 -11.38
CA PHE A 92 -5.83 -10.78 -10.72
C PHE A 92 -4.71 -10.37 -9.77
N GLU A 93 -3.95 -9.34 -10.09
CA GLU A 93 -2.91 -8.84 -9.20
C GLU A 93 -3.45 -8.08 -7.98
N ILE A 94 -4.57 -7.36 -8.14
CA ILE A 94 -5.26 -6.70 -7.02
C ILE A 94 -5.67 -7.77 -6.00
N LEU A 95 -6.32 -8.84 -6.47
CA LEU A 95 -6.80 -9.94 -5.64
C LEU A 95 -5.65 -10.75 -5.03
N THR A 96 -4.57 -10.94 -5.78
CA THR A 96 -3.33 -11.55 -5.27
C THR A 96 -2.72 -10.75 -4.11
N THR A 97 -2.87 -9.42 -4.12
CA THR A 97 -2.43 -8.57 -3.01
C THR A 97 -3.23 -8.85 -1.74
N TRP A 98 -4.52 -9.15 -1.87
CA TRP A 98 -5.35 -9.57 -0.74
C TRP A 98 -5.08 -10.98 -0.27
N ALA A 99 -4.89 -11.93 -1.19
CA ALA A 99 -4.57 -13.30 -0.84
C ALA A 99 -3.33 -13.41 0.06
N ASN A 100 -2.36 -12.52 -0.17
CA ASN A 100 -1.11 -12.42 0.57
C ASN A 100 -1.14 -11.35 1.68
N HIS A 101 -2.30 -10.78 2.01
CA HIS A 101 -2.35 -9.66 2.97
C HIS A 101 -1.90 -10.09 4.37
N LYS A 102 -1.23 -9.18 5.08
CA LYS A 102 -0.76 -9.44 6.46
C LYS A 102 -1.94 -9.66 7.43
N GLY A 103 -1.73 -10.55 8.40
CA GLY A 103 -2.66 -10.80 9.48
C GLY A 103 -2.75 -9.65 10.49
N ARG A 104 -3.74 -9.72 11.37
CA ARG A 104 -4.09 -8.68 12.35
C ARG A 104 -3.20 -8.71 13.59
N SER A 105 -2.74 -9.88 14.04
CA SER A 105 -1.83 -9.99 15.19
C SER A 105 -0.41 -9.50 14.89
N MET A 106 -0.07 -9.28 13.62
CA MET A 106 1.11 -8.50 13.23
C MET A 106 0.88 -7.01 13.52
N LEU A 107 0.84 -6.66 14.81
CA LEU A 107 0.72 -5.30 15.32
C LEU A 107 1.90 -4.43 14.85
N TRP A 108 1.63 -3.11 14.81
CA TRP A 108 2.47 -2.08 14.21
C TRP A 108 3.76 -1.74 15.00
N SER A 109 4.10 -2.50 16.04
CA SER A 109 5.38 -2.39 16.74
C SER A 109 5.63 -3.61 17.63
N ARG A 110 6.71 -4.36 17.41
CA ARG A 110 7.15 -5.45 18.31
C ARG A 110 8.25 -4.94 19.23
N LYS A 111 8.12 -5.19 20.54
CA LYS A 111 9.21 -4.98 21.51
C LYS A 111 10.04 -6.26 21.59
N ILE A 112 11.36 -6.14 21.51
CA ILE A 112 12.31 -7.25 21.49
C ILE A 112 13.43 -6.92 22.46
N TYR A 113 13.82 -7.87 23.29
CA TYR A 113 14.94 -7.66 24.21
C TYR A 113 16.27 -7.99 23.55
N LEU A 114 17.31 -7.24 23.87
CA LEU A 114 18.63 -7.39 23.28
C LEU A 114 19.24 -8.80 23.50
N ASN A 115 18.83 -9.49 24.56
CA ASN A 115 19.27 -10.85 24.90
C ASN A 115 18.26 -11.94 24.50
N GLU A 116 17.15 -11.59 23.84
CA GLU A 116 16.10 -12.53 23.46
C GLU A 116 16.59 -13.52 22.37
N LYS A 117 16.14 -14.78 22.46
CA LYS A 117 16.37 -15.76 21.40
C LYS A 117 15.57 -15.38 20.15
N LEU A 118 16.28 -14.95 19.12
CA LEU A 118 15.70 -14.38 17.90
C LEU A 118 14.88 -15.37 17.05
N GLU A 119 15.05 -16.68 17.27
CA GLU A 119 14.39 -17.76 16.54
C GLU A 119 12.86 -17.74 16.69
N ASN A 120 12.34 -17.19 17.78
CA ASN A 120 10.90 -17.11 18.06
C ASN A 120 10.23 -15.85 17.50
N ILE A 121 11.00 -14.86 17.06
CA ILE A 121 10.47 -13.54 16.67
C ILE A 121 9.73 -13.59 15.32
N TYR A 122 10.00 -14.61 14.53
CA TYR A 122 9.60 -14.69 13.14
C TYR A 122 8.75 -15.92 12.79
N ASN A 123 8.47 -16.78 13.78
CA ASN A 123 7.51 -17.87 13.61
C ASN A 123 6.05 -17.39 13.65
N ASP A 124 5.82 -16.15 14.11
CA ASP A 124 4.49 -15.56 14.28
C ASP A 124 4.01 -14.74 13.05
N VAL A 125 4.68 -14.88 11.90
CA VAL A 125 4.19 -14.20 10.69
C VAL A 125 2.89 -14.85 10.27
N CYS A 126 1.81 -14.09 10.43
CA CYS A 126 0.50 -14.47 9.99
C CYS A 126 0.06 -13.63 8.79
N PHE A 127 -0.75 -14.27 7.96
CA PHE A 127 -1.52 -13.68 6.89
C PHE A 127 -2.95 -13.49 7.36
N GLU A 128 -3.70 -12.58 6.75
CA GLU A 128 -5.13 -12.51 7.00
C GLU A 128 -5.79 -13.75 6.36
N GLY A 129 -6.50 -14.50 7.19
CA GLY A 129 -7.26 -15.66 6.80
C GLY A 129 -8.74 -15.33 6.69
N ALA A 130 -9.44 -16.04 5.80
CA ALA A 130 -10.89 -16.02 5.74
C ALA A 130 -11.41 -17.45 5.58
N LYS A 131 -12.47 -17.76 6.34
CA LYS A 131 -13.23 -19.01 6.19
C LYS A 131 -14.72 -18.71 6.15
N LEU A 132 -15.44 -19.45 5.31
CA LEU A 132 -16.89 -19.40 5.29
C LEU A 132 -17.41 -20.42 6.29
N ASP A 133 -18.16 -19.96 7.30
CA ASP A 133 -18.79 -20.80 8.31
C ASP A 133 -20.27 -20.45 8.37
N ASN A 134 -21.14 -21.43 8.07
CA ASN A 134 -22.59 -21.26 7.98
C ASN A 134 -23.02 -20.03 7.14
N GLY A 135 -22.38 -19.83 5.99
CA GLY A 135 -22.65 -18.71 5.08
C GLY A 135 -22.13 -17.35 5.54
N LYS A 136 -21.39 -17.28 6.65
CA LYS A 136 -20.76 -16.06 7.16
C LYS A 136 -19.24 -16.13 7.07
N TRP A 137 -18.62 -15.05 6.65
CA TRP A 137 -17.17 -14.93 6.65
C TRP A 137 -16.64 -14.71 8.07
N ILE A 138 -15.76 -15.60 8.51
CA ILE A 138 -14.98 -15.47 9.74
C ILE A 138 -13.54 -15.14 9.35
N TYR A 139 -12.97 -14.16 10.04
CA TYR A 139 -11.61 -13.66 9.81
C TYR A 139 -10.74 -14.01 10.99
N ASP A 140 -9.56 -14.53 10.70
CA ASP A 140 -8.57 -14.86 11.70
C ASP A 140 -7.17 -14.82 11.06
N ASP A 141 -6.13 -14.96 11.88
CA ASP A 141 -4.77 -15.06 11.41
C ASP A 141 -4.46 -16.46 10.88
N ALA A 142 -3.82 -16.52 9.72
CA ALA A 142 -3.45 -17.74 9.04
C ALA A 142 -1.93 -17.87 8.92
N LEU A 143 -1.42 -19.10 9.03
CA LEU A 143 0.01 -19.37 8.85
C LEU A 143 0.48 -19.30 7.38
N LYS A 144 -0.48 -19.26 6.45
CA LYS A 144 -0.23 -19.19 5.00
C LYS A 144 -1.21 -18.20 4.35
N PRO A 145 -0.84 -17.62 3.20
CA PRO A 145 -1.75 -16.86 2.36
C PRO A 145 -3.05 -17.62 2.05
N SER A 146 -4.15 -16.89 1.83
CA SER A 146 -5.49 -17.48 1.70
C SER A 146 -6.22 -17.00 0.44
N LEU A 147 -6.55 -17.94 -0.46
CA LEU A 147 -7.36 -17.67 -1.65
C LEU A 147 -8.80 -17.24 -1.28
N ASN A 148 -9.35 -17.78 -0.18
CA ASN A 148 -10.67 -17.40 0.35
C ASN A 148 -10.74 -15.91 0.71
N LEU A 149 -9.63 -15.32 1.14
CA LEU A 149 -9.59 -13.90 1.44
C LEU A 149 -9.77 -13.08 0.16
N ALA A 150 -9.08 -13.45 -0.93
CA ALA A 150 -9.25 -12.81 -2.22
C ALA A 150 -10.68 -12.93 -2.76
N TYR A 151 -11.33 -14.09 -2.59
CA TYR A 151 -12.73 -14.30 -2.99
C TYR A 151 -13.67 -13.27 -2.36
N ARG A 152 -13.54 -13.01 -1.06
CA ARG A 152 -14.31 -11.98 -0.35
C ARG A 152 -14.15 -10.58 -0.94
N TYR A 153 -12.98 -10.26 -1.48
CA TYR A 153 -12.70 -8.93 -2.03
C TYR A 153 -13.07 -8.79 -3.51
N LEU A 154 -13.53 -9.85 -4.18
CA LEU A 154 -13.93 -9.82 -5.58
C LEU A 154 -14.93 -8.70 -5.89
N GLU A 155 -16.04 -8.67 -5.16
CA GLU A 155 -17.08 -7.68 -5.40
C GLU A 155 -16.59 -6.27 -5.03
N PHE A 156 -15.89 -6.17 -3.89
CA PHE A 156 -15.33 -4.91 -3.38
C PHE A 156 -14.22 -4.32 -4.21
N ASP A 157 -13.57 -5.05 -5.10
CA ASP A 157 -12.46 -4.53 -5.91
C ASP A 157 -12.77 -4.51 -7.41
N LEU A 158 -13.62 -5.40 -7.91
CA LEU A 158 -13.98 -5.44 -9.33
C LEU A 158 -15.12 -4.49 -9.68
N VAL A 159 -16.13 -4.30 -8.82
CA VAL A 159 -17.35 -3.52 -9.17
C VAL A 159 -17.19 -2.02 -8.86
N ASN A 160 -15.99 -1.59 -8.51
CA ASN A 160 -15.75 -0.30 -7.89
C ASN A 160 -15.95 0.92 -8.77
N TYR A 161 -15.97 0.79 -10.09
CA TYR A 161 -16.33 1.91 -10.97
C TYR A 161 -17.82 1.98 -11.29
N SER A 162 -18.63 1.06 -10.75
CA SER A 162 -20.08 1.04 -10.98
C SER A 162 -20.78 2.32 -10.52
N HIS A 163 -20.31 2.94 -9.44
CA HIS A 163 -20.85 4.24 -8.98
C HIS A 163 -20.57 5.39 -9.95
N LEU A 164 -19.63 5.22 -10.89
CA LEU A 164 -19.36 6.16 -11.98
C LEU A 164 -20.21 5.87 -13.22
N LEU A 165 -20.90 4.72 -13.31
CA LEU A 165 -21.71 4.33 -14.47
C LEU A 165 -22.81 5.35 -14.82
N PRO A 166 -23.58 5.91 -13.86
CA PRO A 166 -24.59 6.92 -14.19
C PRO A 166 -24.04 8.19 -14.84
N PHE A 167 -22.72 8.38 -14.80
CA PHE A 167 -22.04 9.55 -15.32
C PHE A 167 -21.24 9.24 -16.60
N TYR A 168 -21.01 7.96 -16.91
CA TYR A 168 -20.21 7.47 -18.05
C TYR A 168 -20.75 7.90 -19.42
N GLU A 169 -22.07 8.03 -19.57
CA GLU A 169 -22.70 8.48 -20.82
C GLU A 169 -22.38 9.95 -21.17
N ARG A 170 -21.80 10.72 -20.23
CA ARG A 170 -21.51 12.15 -20.41
C ARG A 170 -20.18 12.46 -21.12
N LYS A 171 -19.45 11.45 -21.64
CA LYS A 171 -18.14 11.60 -22.35
C LYS A 171 -17.08 12.37 -21.56
N PHE A 172 -16.54 11.73 -20.54
CA PHE A 172 -15.51 12.29 -19.66
C PHE A 172 -14.15 12.50 -20.30
N ASN A 173 -13.40 13.46 -19.74
CA ASN A 173 -11.94 13.51 -19.88
C ASN A 173 -11.28 12.53 -18.88
N MET A 174 -11.35 11.23 -19.18
CA MET A 174 -10.71 10.16 -18.41
C MET A 174 -9.28 9.91 -18.90
N HIS A 175 -8.35 9.78 -17.97
CA HIS A 175 -6.99 9.32 -18.22
C HIS A 175 -6.71 8.07 -17.41
N TYR A 176 -6.32 6.98 -18.07
CA TYR A 176 -5.99 5.73 -17.40
C TYR A 176 -4.47 5.60 -17.26
N TYR A 177 -4.00 5.23 -16.07
CA TYR A 177 -2.60 4.92 -15.82
C TYR A 177 -2.46 3.58 -15.11
N GLN A 178 -1.66 2.70 -15.70
CA GLN A 178 -1.24 1.47 -15.03
C GLN A 178 -0.50 1.81 -13.74
N MET A 179 -0.79 1.05 -12.69
CA MET A 179 -0.14 1.24 -11.40
C MET A 179 1.40 1.11 -11.49
N ASP A 180 1.92 0.31 -12.42
CA ASP A 180 3.35 0.15 -12.64
C ASP A 180 4.04 1.41 -13.15
N PHE A 181 3.29 2.34 -13.77
CA PHE A 181 3.78 3.68 -14.09
C PHE A 181 4.30 4.40 -12.85
N PHE A 182 3.76 4.07 -11.66
CA PHE A 182 4.09 4.65 -10.37
C PHE A 182 4.89 3.72 -9.43
N LYS A 183 5.29 2.51 -9.84
CA LYS A 183 5.98 1.53 -8.95
C LYS A 183 7.46 1.29 -9.23
N CYS A 184 8.00 1.79 -10.35
CA CYS A 184 9.27 1.32 -10.91
C CYS A 184 10.44 2.33 -10.81
N GLN A 185 11.64 1.94 -11.25
CA GLN A 185 12.87 2.76 -11.30
C GLN A 185 12.67 4.14 -11.96
N ASN A 186 11.70 4.24 -12.88
CA ASN A 186 11.37 5.47 -13.60
C ASN A 186 10.33 6.35 -12.88
N LEU A 187 9.95 6.04 -11.63
CA LEU A 187 8.95 6.80 -10.87
C LEU A 187 9.21 8.30 -10.89
N SER A 188 10.47 8.71 -10.74
CA SER A 188 10.83 10.13 -10.75
C SER A 188 10.52 10.79 -12.09
N GLU A 189 10.91 10.17 -13.21
CA GLU A 189 10.70 10.70 -14.55
C GLU A 189 9.21 10.67 -14.93
N ASN A 190 8.54 9.56 -14.66
CA ASN A 190 7.11 9.38 -14.89
C ASN A 190 6.28 10.40 -14.10
N SER A 191 6.62 10.62 -12.83
CA SER A 191 5.99 11.64 -11.99
C SER A 191 6.19 13.04 -12.55
N LYS A 192 7.39 13.35 -13.08
CA LYS A 192 7.67 14.65 -13.70
C LYS A 192 6.83 14.87 -14.97
N LYS A 193 6.73 13.85 -15.83
CA LYS A 193 5.87 13.88 -17.03
C LYS A 193 4.40 14.06 -16.65
N PHE A 194 3.93 13.29 -15.68
CA PHE A 194 2.58 13.37 -15.15
C PHE A 194 2.24 14.75 -14.58
N ALA A 195 3.12 15.32 -13.75
CA ALA A 195 2.95 16.66 -13.21
C ALA A 195 2.86 17.73 -14.32
N LYS A 196 3.65 17.60 -15.40
CA LYS A 196 3.59 18.51 -16.54
C LYS A 196 2.22 18.45 -17.25
N ILE A 197 1.68 17.25 -17.48
CA ILE A 197 0.39 17.04 -18.16
C ILE A 197 -0.74 17.75 -17.38
N PHE A 198 -0.79 17.56 -16.06
CA PHE A 198 -1.85 18.11 -15.22
C PHE A 198 -1.48 19.46 -14.58
N SER A 199 -0.37 20.06 -14.99
CA SER A 199 0.16 21.31 -14.45
C SER A 199 0.29 21.31 -12.92
N LEU A 200 0.68 20.19 -12.31
CA LEU A 200 0.85 20.03 -10.86
C LEU A 200 2.24 20.52 -10.41
N PRO A 201 2.36 20.97 -9.15
CA PRO A 201 3.66 21.12 -8.51
C PRO A 201 4.43 19.80 -8.56
N TYR A 202 5.75 19.87 -8.55
CA TYR A 202 6.59 18.68 -8.60
C TYR A 202 7.84 18.84 -7.75
N SER A 203 8.03 17.91 -6.81
CA SER A 203 9.25 17.79 -6.01
C SER A 203 10.12 16.64 -6.51
N GLN A 204 11.18 16.96 -7.25
CA GLN A 204 12.18 15.99 -7.71
C GLN A 204 12.82 15.24 -6.53
N LYS A 205 13.07 15.94 -5.42
CA LYS A 205 13.67 15.36 -4.21
C LYS A 205 12.78 14.27 -3.61
N GLU A 206 11.49 14.56 -3.43
CA GLU A 206 10.54 13.60 -2.87
C GLU A 206 10.30 12.42 -3.83
N ALA A 207 10.18 12.69 -5.14
CA ALA A 207 10.02 11.63 -6.14
C ALA A 207 11.21 10.66 -6.15
N HIS A 208 12.43 11.19 -6.06
CA HIS A 208 13.65 10.39 -6.01
C HIS A 208 13.80 9.63 -4.67
N HIS A 209 13.37 10.22 -3.56
CA HIS A 209 13.32 9.52 -2.29
C HIS A 209 12.35 8.34 -2.35
N LEU A 210 11.12 8.57 -2.83
CA LEU A 210 10.10 7.53 -2.98
C LEU A 210 10.49 6.44 -3.98
N SER A 211 11.25 6.75 -5.04
CA SER A 211 11.70 5.73 -5.99
C SER A 211 12.71 4.75 -5.40
N LYS A 212 13.35 5.11 -4.28
CA LYS A 212 14.24 4.22 -3.53
C LYS A 212 13.47 3.41 -2.48
N MET A 213 12.25 3.82 -2.15
CA MET A 213 11.46 3.15 -1.15
C MET A 213 10.92 1.82 -1.66
N PRO A 214 10.92 0.78 -0.82
CA PRO A 214 10.22 -0.46 -1.11
C PRO A 214 8.72 -0.20 -1.36
N THR A 215 8.25 -0.39 -2.59
CA THR A 215 6.84 -0.17 -2.94
C THR A 215 6.00 -1.40 -2.55
N HIS A 216 4.72 -1.17 -2.25
CA HIS A 216 3.73 -2.14 -1.73
C HIS A 216 3.35 -3.31 -2.66
N SER A 217 4.17 -3.66 -3.64
CA SER A 217 4.00 -4.83 -4.49
C SER A 217 5.32 -5.52 -4.82
N THR A 218 6.39 -5.14 -4.13
CA THR A 218 7.70 -5.78 -4.30
C THR A 218 7.90 -6.81 -3.21
N LYS A 219 8.77 -7.79 -3.47
CA LYS A 219 9.35 -8.70 -2.47
C LYS A 219 9.78 -8.00 -1.17
N GLN A 220 10.06 -6.70 -1.24
CA GLN A 220 10.54 -5.84 -0.16
C GLN A 220 9.41 -5.25 0.72
N SER A 221 8.14 -5.25 0.29
CA SER A 221 7.03 -4.78 1.12
C SER A 221 6.79 -5.67 2.34
N PHE A 222 7.15 -6.96 2.25
CA PHE A 222 7.10 -7.89 3.37
C PHE A 222 8.04 -7.44 4.51
N VAL A 223 9.20 -6.84 4.19
CA VAL A 223 10.14 -6.28 5.19
C VAL A 223 9.46 -5.21 6.02
N SER A 224 8.70 -4.33 5.37
CA SER A 224 7.97 -3.26 6.06
C SER A 224 6.94 -3.77 7.07
N TRP A 225 6.50 -5.04 6.97
CA TRP A 225 5.57 -5.64 7.91
C TRP A 225 6.22 -6.03 9.23
N PHE A 226 7.55 -6.12 9.26
CA PHE A 226 8.33 -6.41 10.47
C PHE A 226 8.75 -5.16 11.23
N PHE A 227 8.39 -3.96 10.76
CA PHE A 227 8.84 -2.71 11.36
C PHE A 227 7.68 -1.74 11.57
N PRO A 228 7.76 -0.86 12.58
CA PRO A 228 8.88 -0.64 13.50
C PRO A 228 9.07 -1.74 14.56
N VAL A 229 10.29 -1.84 15.10
CA VAL A 229 10.68 -2.75 16.18
C VAL A 229 11.35 -1.94 17.28
N LEU A 230 10.96 -2.15 18.52
CA LEU A 230 11.59 -1.53 19.68
C LEU A 230 12.58 -2.52 20.29
N ILE A 231 13.88 -2.21 20.22
CA ILE A 231 14.90 -2.99 20.92
C ILE A 231 15.07 -2.41 22.32
N ASP A 232 14.77 -3.22 23.33
CA ASP A 232 15.00 -2.89 24.73
C ASP A 232 16.37 -3.44 25.17
N CYS A 233 17.20 -2.54 25.70
CA CYS A 233 18.53 -2.87 26.19
C CYS A 233 18.59 -3.06 27.72
N MET A 234 17.45 -3.19 28.41
CA MET A 234 17.37 -3.31 29.88
C MET A 234 18.16 -4.47 30.49
N ASP A 235 18.45 -5.54 29.74
CA ASP A 235 19.11 -6.75 30.27
C ASP A 235 20.66 -6.71 30.22
N PHE A 236 21.26 -5.55 29.95
CA PHE A 236 22.70 -5.35 30.13
C PHE A 236 22.89 -4.76 31.54
N ASP A 237 23.74 -5.35 32.38
CA ASP A 237 23.97 -5.11 33.84
C ASP A 237 24.33 -3.67 34.30
N ILE A 238 23.82 -2.65 33.62
CA ILE A 238 24.03 -1.24 33.90
C ILE A 238 22.65 -0.58 33.73
N CYS A 239 22.22 0.21 34.72
CA CYS A 239 21.01 1.06 34.72
C CYS A 239 21.05 2.20 33.67
N LEU A 240 21.41 1.87 32.45
CA LEU A 240 21.32 2.70 31.26
C LEU A 240 20.49 1.86 30.30
N SER A 241 19.16 1.98 30.33
CA SER A 241 18.34 1.39 29.27
C SER A 241 18.14 2.43 28.17
N PRO A 242 18.94 2.42 27.10
CA PRO A 242 18.52 3.00 25.85
C PRO A 242 17.50 2.06 25.20
N VAL A 243 16.31 2.58 24.91
CA VAL A 243 15.40 1.94 23.96
C VAL A 243 15.81 2.41 22.56
N ALA A 244 16.15 1.48 21.68
CA ALA A 244 16.52 1.75 20.29
C ALA A 244 15.38 1.30 19.36
N PRO A 245 14.52 2.21 18.90
CA PRO A 245 13.61 1.93 17.79
C PRO A 245 14.35 1.68 16.48
N LEU A 246 14.07 0.54 15.88
CA LEU A 246 14.28 0.27 14.47
C LEU A 246 13.04 0.67 13.70
N VAL A 247 13.24 1.48 12.67
CA VAL A 247 12.16 1.99 11.84
C VAL A 247 12.50 1.72 10.39
N PHE A 248 11.53 1.15 9.68
CA PHE A 248 11.54 1.14 8.22
C PHE A 248 10.84 2.41 7.75
N ASN A 249 11.47 3.17 6.86
CA ASN A 249 10.96 4.43 6.30
C ASN A 249 10.93 5.63 7.29
N GLU A 250 11.59 6.74 6.91
CA GLU A 250 11.72 7.99 7.67
C GLU A 250 10.40 8.64 8.11
N ASP A 251 9.27 8.29 7.48
CA ASP A 251 7.97 8.90 7.77
C ASP A 251 7.26 8.35 9.00
N TYR A 252 7.78 7.28 9.61
CA TYR A 252 7.29 6.88 10.92
C TYR A 252 7.74 7.95 11.92
N LYS A 253 6.82 8.85 12.26
CA LYS A 253 7.02 9.96 13.20
C LYS A 253 7.25 9.42 14.62
N TYR A 254 8.40 8.82 14.88
CA TYR A 254 8.89 8.77 16.25
C TYR A 254 9.30 10.18 16.67
N ASN A 255 8.90 10.50 17.90
CA ASN A 255 9.08 11.70 18.68
C ASN A 255 10.23 12.65 18.22
N LYS A 256 10.01 13.98 18.25
CA LYS A 256 11.04 15.02 17.99
C LYS A 256 12.32 14.85 18.83
N ASN A 257 12.25 14.07 19.90
CA ASN A 257 13.33 13.79 20.83
C ASN A 257 14.22 12.61 20.44
N MET A 258 14.13 12.08 19.21
CA MET A 258 14.99 10.98 18.74
C MET A 258 15.99 11.45 17.68
N CYS A 259 17.15 10.82 17.63
CA CYS A 259 18.17 11.02 16.61
C CYS A 259 18.49 9.73 15.85
N ASP A 260 18.78 9.88 14.56
CA ASP A 260 19.27 8.81 13.68
C ASP A 260 20.72 8.46 14.06
N ILE A 261 20.94 7.18 14.39
CA ILE A 261 22.26 6.60 14.73
C ILE A 261 22.63 5.46 13.79
N THR A 262 21.95 5.34 12.64
CA THR A 262 22.18 4.28 11.65
C THR A 262 23.64 4.17 11.25
N SER A 263 24.36 5.30 11.14
CA SER A 263 25.78 5.31 10.77
C SER A 263 26.71 4.63 11.78
N LEU A 264 26.24 4.35 13.01
CA LEU A 264 27.01 3.57 13.98
C LEU A 264 26.99 2.07 13.67
N PHE A 265 26.09 1.63 12.77
CA PHE A 265 25.88 0.24 12.44
C PHE A 265 25.98 0.04 10.93
N HIS A 266 27.04 -0.61 10.46
CA HIS A 266 27.19 -0.95 9.06
C HIS A 266 26.63 -2.35 8.79
N ASN A 267 25.53 -2.42 8.05
CA ASN A 267 24.92 -3.67 7.66
C ASN A 267 24.24 -3.55 6.27
N ASP A 268 24.60 -4.43 5.34
CA ASP A 268 24.11 -4.40 3.96
C ASP A 268 22.58 -4.56 3.86
N ILE A 269 21.99 -5.32 4.79
CA ILE A 269 20.54 -5.53 4.86
C ILE A 269 19.84 -4.22 5.23
N MET A 270 20.41 -3.43 6.14
CA MET A 270 19.87 -2.12 6.49
C MET A 270 19.88 -1.17 5.29
N ALA A 271 20.99 -1.13 4.54
CA ALA A 271 21.08 -0.31 3.33
C ALA A 271 20.11 -0.77 2.24
N LYS A 272 20.04 -2.09 1.98
CA LYS A 272 19.14 -2.72 1.01
C LYS A 272 17.67 -2.41 1.26
N TYR A 273 17.26 -2.36 2.53
CA TYR A 273 15.87 -2.17 2.93
C TYR A 273 15.58 -0.77 3.51
N LEU A 274 16.53 0.17 3.42
CA LEU A 274 16.40 1.53 3.96
C LEU A 274 15.96 1.57 5.44
N ILE A 275 16.53 0.66 6.24
CA ILE A 275 16.25 0.57 7.68
C ILE A 275 17.05 1.63 8.41
N LYS A 276 16.38 2.33 9.32
CA LYS A 276 16.99 3.34 10.17
C LYS A 276 16.89 2.97 11.64
N ILE A 277 17.90 3.38 12.40
CA ILE A 277 17.99 3.15 13.83
C ILE A 277 17.94 4.49 14.53
N PHE A 278 16.96 4.62 15.42
CA PHE A 278 16.76 5.82 16.20
C PHE A 278 16.98 5.53 17.67
N ILE A 279 17.42 6.54 18.41
CA ILE A 279 17.54 6.51 19.86
C ILE A 279 17.11 7.86 20.41
N SER A 280 16.66 7.91 21.66
CA SER A 280 16.39 9.18 22.34
C SER A 280 17.65 10.04 22.42
N ASN A 281 17.52 11.34 22.18
CA ASN A 281 18.63 12.31 22.14
C ASN A 281 19.47 12.30 23.42
N ASP A 282 18.83 12.15 24.58
CA ASP A 282 19.47 12.10 25.90
C ASP A 282 20.34 10.85 26.11
N LYS A 283 20.14 9.80 25.30
CA LYS A 283 20.89 8.53 25.41
C LYS A 283 22.01 8.38 24.39
N LYS A 284 22.10 9.27 23.39
CA LYS A 284 23.05 9.16 22.28
C LYS A 284 24.50 9.10 22.75
N GLU A 285 24.91 10.06 23.59
CA GLU A 285 26.31 10.15 24.04
C GLU A 285 26.66 9.00 25.00
N SER A 286 25.72 8.62 25.88
CA SER A 286 25.90 7.46 26.76
C SER A 286 26.15 6.17 25.98
N LEU A 287 25.38 5.95 24.89
CA LEU A 287 25.60 4.81 24.00
C LEU A 287 26.97 4.89 23.31
N LYS A 288 27.34 6.04 22.75
CA LYS A 288 28.64 6.23 22.08
C LYS A 288 29.85 5.93 22.98
N THR A 289 29.74 6.28 24.26
CA THR A 289 30.81 6.03 25.23
C THR A 289 30.84 4.59 25.74
N ASN A 290 29.78 3.81 25.53
CA ASN A 290 29.68 2.43 25.99
C ASN A 290 29.96 1.45 24.83
N GLN A 291 31.25 1.22 24.56
CA GLN A 291 31.68 0.36 23.46
C GLN A 291 31.16 -1.09 23.59
N ASN A 292 31.03 -1.61 24.81
CA ASN A 292 30.50 -2.95 25.04
C ASN A 292 29.04 -3.07 24.62
N LEU A 293 28.21 -2.10 25.02
CA LEU A 293 26.81 -2.05 24.62
C LEU A 293 26.65 -1.84 23.11
N LEU A 294 27.47 -0.97 22.50
CA LEU A 294 27.49 -0.77 21.05
C LEU A 294 27.81 -2.07 20.29
N ASN A 295 28.86 -2.77 20.70
CA ASN A 295 29.25 -4.04 20.08
C ASN A 295 28.14 -5.09 20.25
N HIS A 296 27.47 -5.11 21.41
CA HIS A 296 26.37 -6.04 21.66
C HIS A 296 25.14 -5.74 20.79
N ILE A 297 24.76 -4.46 20.66
CA ILE A 297 23.71 -4.02 19.74
C ILE A 297 24.08 -4.35 18.29
N ALA A 298 25.31 -4.09 17.87
CA ALA A 298 25.76 -4.40 16.51
C ALA A 298 25.67 -5.91 16.21
N ASN A 299 26.09 -6.76 17.15
CA ASN A 299 26.00 -8.20 17.04
C ASN A 299 24.54 -8.69 17.00
N PHE A 300 23.69 -8.12 17.85
CA PHE A 300 22.26 -8.41 17.85
C PHE A 300 21.63 -8.03 16.52
N LEU A 301 21.84 -6.81 16.03
CA LEU A 301 21.29 -6.31 14.77
C LEU A 301 21.72 -7.19 13.59
N THR A 302 23.00 -7.59 13.56
CA THR A 302 23.50 -8.48 12.52
C THR A 302 22.75 -9.82 12.51
N LYS A 303 22.59 -10.45 13.68
CA LYS A 303 21.82 -11.70 13.80
C LYS A 303 20.34 -11.50 13.45
N PHE A 304 19.74 -10.42 13.94
CA PHE A 304 18.35 -10.05 13.71
C PHE A 304 18.05 -9.87 12.22
N PHE A 305 18.89 -9.12 11.50
CA PHE A 305 18.73 -8.89 10.07
C PHE A 305 18.98 -10.15 9.23
N ASN A 306 19.94 -11.00 9.61
CA ASN A 306 20.14 -12.29 8.95
C ASN A 306 18.94 -13.22 9.09
N ILE A 307 18.31 -13.27 10.27
CA ILE A 307 17.10 -14.07 10.50
C ILE A 307 15.92 -13.47 9.73
N LEU A 308 15.77 -12.14 9.77
CA LEU A 308 14.78 -11.43 8.97
C LEU A 308 14.92 -11.84 7.50
N GLU A 309 16.10 -11.75 6.89
CA GLU A 309 16.28 -12.08 5.47
C GLU A 309 15.92 -13.55 5.14
N LYS A 310 16.27 -14.50 6.00
CA LYS A 310 15.85 -15.90 5.85
C LYS A 310 14.33 -16.07 5.95
N THR A 311 13.70 -15.41 6.90
CA THR A 311 12.24 -15.39 7.05
C THR A 311 11.57 -14.77 5.82
N LEU A 312 12.08 -13.66 5.31
CA LEU A 312 11.57 -13.02 4.10
C LEU A 312 11.61 -13.99 2.91
N GLN A 313 12.74 -14.66 2.69
CA GLN A 313 12.90 -15.64 1.62
C GLN A 313 11.93 -16.82 1.77
N LYS A 314 11.78 -17.35 2.99
CA LYS A 314 10.85 -18.45 3.30
C LYS A 314 9.41 -18.09 2.95
N HIS A 315 8.93 -16.93 3.39
CA HIS A 315 7.54 -16.53 3.16
C HIS A 315 7.29 -16.08 1.72
N GLN A 316 8.27 -15.47 1.04
CA GLN A 316 8.15 -15.13 -0.39
C GLN A 316 7.83 -16.36 -1.25
N ASN A 317 8.44 -17.51 -0.95
CA ASN A 317 8.16 -18.74 -1.67
C ASN A 317 6.76 -19.32 -1.40
N SER A 318 6.08 -18.84 -0.34
CA SER A 318 4.70 -19.25 0.00
C SER A 318 3.64 -18.29 -0.53
N PHE A 319 4.03 -17.18 -1.16
CA PHE A 319 3.07 -16.21 -1.66
C PHE A 319 2.30 -16.79 -2.83
N ILE A 320 0.97 -16.67 -2.74
CA ILE A 320 0.06 -16.96 -3.84
C ILE A 320 0.46 -16.07 -5.01
N GLN A 321 0.73 -16.69 -6.15
CA GLN A 321 0.97 -16.01 -7.41
C GLN A 321 -0.36 -15.81 -8.16
N PRO A 322 -0.45 -14.84 -9.09
CA PRO A 322 -1.68 -14.64 -9.85
C PRO A 322 -2.12 -15.88 -10.63
N LYS A 323 -1.17 -16.74 -11.05
CA LYS A 323 -1.48 -18.02 -11.70
C LYS A 323 -2.19 -19.02 -10.78
N GLU A 324 -1.82 -19.08 -9.50
CA GLU A 324 -2.50 -19.94 -8.53
C GLU A 324 -3.93 -19.46 -8.28
N TRP A 325 -4.13 -18.13 -8.23
CA TRP A 325 -5.46 -17.53 -8.16
C TRP A 325 -6.29 -17.78 -9.43
N PHE A 326 -5.67 -17.68 -10.60
CA PHE A 326 -6.31 -18.00 -11.88
C PHE A 326 -6.87 -19.43 -11.86
N ASN A 327 -6.02 -20.41 -11.53
CA ASN A 327 -6.44 -21.81 -11.46
C ASN A 327 -7.57 -21.99 -10.44
N PHE A 328 -7.44 -21.40 -9.25
CA PHE A 328 -8.47 -21.47 -8.22
C PHE A 328 -9.85 -20.95 -8.69
N ILE A 329 -9.89 -19.88 -9.48
CA ILE A 329 -11.15 -19.38 -10.06
C ILE A 329 -11.67 -20.34 -11.13
N THR A 330 -10.81 -20.82 -12.03
CA THR A 330 -11.25 -21.62 -13.18
C THR A 330 -11.64 -23.05 -12.81
N ASP A 331 -11.15 -23.57 -11.69
CA ASP A 331 -11.43 -24.93 -11.22
C ASP A 331 -12.83 -25.05 -10.54
N ASP A 332 -13.50 -23.94 -10.24
CA ASP A 332 -14.86 -23.89 -9.68
C ASP A 332 -15.80 -23.12 -10.63
N GLU A 333 -16.77 -23.83 -11.24
CA GLU A 333 -17.67 -23.27 -12.25
C GLU A 333 -18.45 -22.04 -11.74
N ARG A 334 -18.93 -22.10 -10.50
CA ARG A 334 -19.72 -21.00 -9.91
C ARG A 334 -18.84 -19.78 -9.68
N LEU A 335 -17.67 -19.98 -9.10
CA LEU A 335 -16.70 -18.92 -8.86
C LEU A 335 -16.23 -18.28 -10.18
N SER A 336 -16.01 -19.11 -11.20
CA SER A 336 -15.59 -18.68 -12.52
C SER A 336 -16.66 -17.80 -13.19
N GLU A 337 -17.93 -18.21 -13.10
CA GLU A 337 -19.06 -17.42 -13.62
C GLU A 337 -19.26 -16.11 -12.82
N ASP A 338 -19.20 -16.16 -11.49
CA ASP A 338 -19.27 -14.98 -10.63
C ASP A 338 -18.16 -13.99 -10.98
N PHE A 339 -16.91 -14.46 -11.13
CA PHE A 339 -15.78 -13.63 -11.53
C PHE A 339 -15.95 -13.05 -12.93
N LYS A 340 -16.37 -13.86 -13.90
CA LYS A 340 -16.62 -13.42 -15.29
C LYS A 340 -17.61 -12.26 -15.32
N ASN A 341 -18.72 -12.39 -14.60
CA ASN A 341 -19.77 -11.37 -14.54
C ASN A 341 -19.28 -10.08 -13.88
N LEU A 342 -18.42 -10.16 -12.86
CA LEU A 342 -17.80 -8.99 -12.24
C LEU A 342 -16.76 -8.34 -13.15
N LEU A 343 -15.94 -9.14 -13.84
CA LEU A 343 -14.90 -8.65 -14.75
C LEU A 343 -15.51 -7.94 -15.96
N ILE A 344 -16.59 -8.45 -16.56
CA ILE A 344 -17.28 -7.78 -17.67
C ILE A 344 -17.76 -6.38 -17.25
N LYS A 345 -18.33 -6.25 -16.05
CA LYS A 345 -18.76 -4.95 -15.51
C LYS A 345 -17.60 -3.96 -15.37
N GLU A 346 -16.43 -4.43 -14.94
CA GLU A 346 -15.22 -3.63 -14.84
C GLU A 346 -14.71 -3.21 -16.24
N LEU A 347 -14.66 -4.14 -17.18
CA LEU A 347 -14.12 -3.88 -18.52
C LEU A 347 -14.96 -2.88 -19.31
N ILE A 348 -16.28 -2.85 -19.10
CA ILE A 348 -17.16 -1.81 -19.67
C ILE A 348 -16.63 -0.40 -19.32
N PHE A 349 -16.11 -0.19 -18.11
CA PHE A 349 -15.58 1.12 -17.70
C PHE A 349 -14.26 1.48 -18.37
N ILE A 350 -13.46 0.49 -18.79
CA ILE A 350 -12.09 0.67 -19.30
C ILE A 350 -12.03 0.59 -20.84
N LYS A 351 -13.08 0.09 -21.50
CA LYS A 351 -13.12 -0.20 -22.95
C LYS A 351 -12.77 0.98 -23.88
N HIS A 352 -12.79 2.22 -23.40
CA HIS A 352 -12.43 3.40 -24.20
C HIS A 352 -10.92 3.51 -24.45
N ASP A 353 -10.10 2.76 -23.71
CA ASP A 353 -8.67 2.68 -23.94
C ASP A 353 -8.22 1.21 -23.84
N ILE A 354 -8.43 0.43 -24.91
CA ILE A 354 -8.06 -0.99 -24.94
C ILE A 354 -6.56 -1.24 -24.75
N SER A 355 -5.71 -0.23 -25.00
CA SER A 355 -4.26 -0.32 -24.82
C SER A 355 -3.85 -0.59 -23.36
N VAL A 356 -4.76 -0.26 -22.43
CA VAL A 356 -4.65 -0.58 -21.01
C VAL A 356 -4.72 -2.08 -20.75
N ILE A 357 -5.59 -2.80 -21.45
CA ILE A 357 -5.82 -4.24 -21.21
C ILE A 357 -4.66 -5.05 -21.80
N ASP A 358 -3.97 -4.51 -22.80
CA ASP A 358 -2.85 -5.18 -23.46
C ASP A 358 -1.70 -5.55 -22.52
N CYS A 359 -1.52 -4.85 -21.41
CA CYS A 359 -0.51 -5.20 -20.41
C CYS A 359 -1.02 -6.07 -19.26
N TRP A 360 -2.30 -6.44 -19.23
CA TRP A 360 -2.87 -7.32 -18.20
C TRP A 360 -2.80 -8.78 -18.62
N GLN A 361 -1.72 -9.45 -18.24
CA GLN A 361 -1.47 -10.82 -18.64
C GLN A 361 -2.61 -11.77 -18.25
N TYR A 362 -2.99 -11.78 -16.97
CA TYR A 362 -3.94 -12.77 -16.45
C TYR A 362 -5.37 -12.43 -16.81
N CYS A 363 -5.71 -11.14 -16.87
CA CYS A 363 -6.99 -10.72 -17.44
C CYS A 363 -7.16 -11.20 -18.89
N LYS A 364 -6.12 -11.07 -19.75
CA LYS A 364 -6.19 -11.58 -21.13
C LYS A 364 -6.27 -13.09 -21.20
N GLU A 365 -5.53 -13.81 -20.37
CA GLU A 365 -5.63 -15.27 -20.27
C GLU A 365 -7.06 -15.69 -19.90
N PHE A 366 -7.69 -15.02 -18.94
CA PHE A 366 -9.06 -15.30 -18.52
C PHE A 366 -10.10 -14.97 -19.60
N LEU A 367 -9.95 -13.82 -20.28
CA LEU A 367 -10.83 -13.47 -21.41
C LEU A 367 -10.72 -14.46 -22.57
N ARG A 368 -9.54 -15.05 -22.80
CA ARG A 368 -9.37 -16.13 -23.79
C ARG A 368 -10.00 -17.43 -23.33
N TYR A 369 -9.87 -17.78 -22.05
CA TYR A 369 -10.48 -18.99 -21.48
C TYR A 369 -12.00 -19.03 -21.70
N PHE A 370 -12.67 -17.86 -21.66
CA PHE A 370 -14.11 -17.73 -21.90
C PHE A 370 -14.50 -17.28 -23.31
N ASP A 371 -13.56 -17.22 -24.28
CA ASP A 371 -13.78 -16.69 -25.63
C ASP A 371 -14.37 -15.25 -25.67
N LEU A 372 -14.10 -14.45 -24.64
CA LEU A 372 -14.59 -13.07 -24.49
C LEU A 372 -13.68 -12.02 -25.12
N SER A 373 -12.51 -12.41 -25.65
CA SER A 373 -11.50 -11.46 -26.20
C SER A 373 -11.95 -10.62 -27.41
N LYS A 374 -13.15 -10.85 -27.96
CA LYS A 374 -13.68 -10.21 -29.17
C LYS A 374 -14.89 -9.28 -28.93
N ASN A 375 -15.38 -9.18 -27.69
CA ASN A 375 -16.49 -8.30 -27.28
C ASN A 375 -15.99 -7.21 -26.34
#